data_AF-A0AA37H877-F1
#
_entry.id   AF-A0AA37H877-F1
#
_cell.length_a   1.000
_cell.length_b   1.000
_cell.length_c   1.000
_cell.angle_alpha   90.00
_cell.angle_beta   90.00
_cell.angle_gamma   90.00
#
_symmetry.space_group_name_H-M   'P 1'
#
loop_
_entity.id
_entity.type
_entity.pdbx_description
1 polymer ?
#
loop_
_entity_poly.entity_id
_entity_poly.type
_entity_poly.pdbx_seq_one_letter_code
_entity_poly.pdbx_strand_id
1 'polypeptide(L)'
;MNCAAIAAAIGSTFAGAEARDFSAPEAYLAYLKLAQPADLSTYIPEYRLHFAPPSSRTSNEFDSESEEKRLLTTLKRNVSSFDLNEPFELQLSVQFGEYNFEKKAFNFHPLSASNVFASGRISLVFLNTRQFDGLPMDESQARAFVQRNPSRTVAATVRFVPKEAIEDTNRIKASIVGIEVFSDSRRQNLIYVMK
;
A
#
# COMPACT_ATOMS: atom_id res chain seq x y z
N MET A 1 -1.53 -26.24 -36.38
CA MET A 1 -0.58 -25.17 -36.03
C MET A 1 -0.78 -24.86 -34.55
N ASN A 2 0.10 -25.39 -33.69
CA ASN A 2 0.03 -25.19 -32.25
C ASN A 2 0.79 -23.90 -31.91
N CYS A 3 0.08 -22.83 -31.59
CA CYS A 3 0.67 -21.70 -30.87
C CYS A 3 0.57 -22.00 -29.37
N ALA A 4 1.66 -22.53 -28.80
CA ALA A 4 1.84 -22.56 -27.36
C ALA A 4 2.07 -21.12 -26.89
N ALA A 5 1.06 -20.53 -26.25
CA ALA A 5 1.24 -19.30 -25.49
C ALA A 5 2.08 -19.64 -24.25
N ILE A 6 3.33 -19.22 -24.24
CA ILE A 6 4.15 -19.18 -23.03
C ILE A 6 3.50 -18.15 -22.11
N ALA A 7 2.70 -18.61 -21.17
CA ALA A 7 2.29 -17.80 -20.02
C ALA A 7 3.51 -17.66 -19.12
N ALA A 8 4.36 -16.66 -19.39
CA ALA A 8 5.32 -16.19 -18.43
C ALA A 8 4.51 -15.61 -17.27
N ALA A 9 4.55 -16.25 -16.11
CA ALA A 9 4.15 -15.63 -14.86
C ALA A 9 5.14 -14.48 -14.60
N ILE A 10 4.77 -13.28 -15.01
CA ILE A 10 5.53 -12.07 -14.68
C ILE A 10 5.16 -11.77 -13.23
N GLY A 11 5.95 -12.30 -12.29
CA GLY A 11 6.00 -11.77 -10.94
C GLY A 11 6.34 -10.28 -10.99
N SER A 12 5.86 -9.51 -10.00
CA SER A 12 6.12 -8.07 -9.87
C SER A 12 7.57 -7.74 -10.28
N THR A 13 7.74 -6.82 -11.22
CA THR A 13 9.02 -6.42 -11.82
C THR A 13 9.84 -5.46 -10.97
N PHE A 14 9.35 -5.09 -9.80
CA PHE A 14 10.13 -4.38 -8.81
C PHE A 14 11.33 -5.22 -8.36
N ALA A 15 12.47 -5.02 -9.03
CA ALA A 15 13.75 -5.56 -8.62
C ALA A 15 14.32 -4.71 -7.47
N GLY A 16 14.34 -5.28 -6.25
CA GLY A 16 14.86 -4.63 -5.04
C GLY A 16 13.90 -4.78 -3.86
N ALA A 17 14.49 -4.85 -2.65
CA ALA A 17 13.92 -4.97 -1.30
C ALA A 17 12.50 -5.55 -1.18
N GLU A 18 12.36 -6.63 -0.42
CA GLU A 18 11.07 -7.20 -0.05
C GLU A 18 10.15 -6.07 0.48
N ALA A 19 8.99 -5.89 -0.15
CA ALA A 19 8.07 -4.83 0.22
C ALA A 19 7.04 -5.38 1.21
N ARG A 20 6.71 -4.58 2.22
CA ARG A 20 5.73 -4.93 3.23
C ARG A 20 4.33 -4.69 2.72
N ASP A 21 3.39 -5.59 2.98
CA ASP A 21 2.00 -5.33 2.61
C ASP A 21 1.42 -4.21 3.50
N PHE A 22 0.65 -3.28 2.94
CA PHE A 22 -0.01 -2.21 3.69
C PHE A 22 -1.20 -2.73 4.51
N SER A 23 -0.87 -3.53 5.52
CA SER A 23 -1.79 -4.13 6.49
C SER A 23 -1.93 -3.25 7.74
N ALA A 24 -3.01 -3.44 8.51
CA ALA A 24 -3.25 -2.67 9.73
C ALA A 24 -2.11 -2.81 10.76
N PRO A 25 -1.55 -4.02 11.00
CA PRO A 25 -0.36 -4.19 11.84
C PRO A 25 0.84 -3.34 11.38
N GLU A 26 1.22 -3.44 10.11
CA GLU A 26 2.40 -2.75 9.57
C GLU A 26 2.20 -1.22 9.54
N ALA A 27 1.00 -0.77 9.13
CA ALA A 27 0.65 0.65 9.13
C ALA A 27 0.68 1.25 10.54
N TYR A 28 0.27 0.49 11.55
CA TYR A 28 0.28 0.92 12.94
C TYR A 28 1.70 1.08 13.49
N LEU A 29 2.59 0.12 13.23
CA LEU A 29 3.99 0.22 13.65
C LEU A 29 4.72 1.36 12.93
N ALA A 30 4.48 1.54 11.63
CA ALA A 30 5.01 2.68 10.88
C ALA A 30 4.53 4.02 11.46
N TYR A 31 3.25 4.14 11.78
CA TYR A 31 2.69 5.34 12.41
C TYR A 31 3.39 5.66 13.73
N LEU A 32 3.51 4.69 14.65
CA LEU A 32 4.13 4.91 15.96
C LEU A 32 5.62 5.24 15.86
N LYS A 33 6.32 4.65 14.88
CA LYS A 33 7.72 4.94 14.60
C LYS A 33 7.93 6.38 14.11
N LEU A 34 7.00 6.88 13.30
CA LEU A 34 7.01 8.25 12.77
C LEU A 34 6.54 9.28 13.80
N ALA A 35 5.44 9.00 14.50
CA ALA A 35 4.83 9.92 15.45
C ALA A 35 5.62 10.07 16.76
N GLN A 36 6.40 9.04 17.14
CA GLN A 36 7.24 9.02 18.35
C GLN A 36 6.50 9.51 19.61
N PRO A 37 5.34 8.91 19.96
CA PRO A 37 4.57 9.36 21.10
C PRO A 37 5.38 9.23 22.39
N ALA A 38 5.21 10.20 23.30
CA ALA A 38 5.91 10.23 24.58
C ALA A 38 5.60 9.00 25.46
N ASP A 39 4.38 8.46 25.35
CA ASP A 39 3.95 7.26 26.08
C ASP A 39 3.28 6.24 25.16
N LEU A 40 4.02 5.16 24.86
CA LEU A 40 3.55 4.01 24.09
C LEU A 40 2.53 3.14 24.85
N SER A 41 2.36 3.29 26.16
CA SER A 41 1.39 2.49 26.93
C SER A 41 -0.05 2.72 26.46
N THR A 42 -0.36 3.97 26.09
CA THR A 42 -1.66 4.41 25.56
C THR A 42 -2.05 3.70 24.24
N TYR A 43 -1.08 3.07 23.58
CA TYR A 43 -1.22 2.39 22.29
C TYR A 43 -1.36 0.86 22.44
N ILE A 44 -1.20 0.31 23.65
CA ILE A 44 -1.34 -1.14 23.91
C ILE A 44 -2.72 -1.70 23.52
N PRO A 45 -3.86 -1.03 23.80
CA PRO A 45 -5.17 -1.60 23.47
C PRO A 45 -5.33 -1.89 21.98
N GLU A 46 -4.89 -0.96 21.12
CA GLU A 46 -4.94 -1.14 19.67
C GLU A 46 -3.89 -2.17 19.22
N TYR A 47 -2.68 -2.13 19.77
CA TYR A 47 -1.65 -3.14 19.50
C TYR A 47 -2.13 -4.57 19.79
N ARG A 48 -2.88 -4.77 20.88
CA ARG A 48 -3.45 -6.07 21.23
C ARG A 48 -4.40 -6.59 20.15
N LEU A 49 -5.21 -5.73 19.53
CA LEU A 49 -6.16 -6.13 18.47
C LEU A 49 -5.47 -6.69 17.22
N HIS A 50 -4.28 -6.18 16.89
CA HIS A 50 -3.57 -6.53 15.66
C HIS A 50 -2.53 -7.64 15.85
N PHE A 51 -1.98 -7.80 17.05
CA PHE A 51 -0.79 -8.62 17.28
C PHE A 51 -0.92 -9.68 18.38
N ALA A 52 -1.93 -9.58 19.25
CA ALA A 52 -2.14 -10.59 20.29
C ALA A 52 -3.17 -11.63 19.84
N PRO A 53 -2.90 -12.94 20.03
CA PRO A 53 -3.94 -13.94 19.82
C PRO A 53 -5.11 -13.69 20.77
N PRO A 54 -6.37 -13.96 20.36
CA PRO A 54 -7.52 -13.81 21.24
C PRO A 54 -7.33 -14.70 22.47
N SER A 55 -7.23 -14.07 23.65
CA SER A 55 -7.05 -14.79 24.90
C SER A 55 -8.35 -15.51 25.27
N SER A 56 -8.37 -16.84 25.19
CA SER A 56 -9.49 -17.69 25.62
C SER A 56 -9.60 -17.85 27.15
N ARG A 57 -8.76 -17.15 27.93
CA ARG A 57 -8.69 -17.28 29.39
C ARG A 57 -9.38 -16.11 30.08
N THR A 58 -10.19 -16.44 31.06
CA THR A 58 -10.63 -15.55 32.15
C THR A 58 -9.38 -15.05 32.88
N SER A 59 -8.90 -13.85 32.53
CA SER A 59 -7.75 -13.21 33.17
C SER A 59 -8.17 -12.63 34.53
N ASN A 60 -7.40 -12.92 35.58
CA ASN A 60 -7.50 -12.15 36.81
C ASN A 60 -6.71 -10.83 36.68
N GLU A 61 -6.90 -9.90 37.62
CA GLU A 61 -6.27 -8.56 37.62
C GLU A 61 -4.72 -8.57 37.67
N PHE A 62 -4.12 -9.65 38.16
CA PHE A 62 -2.65 -9.80 38.24
C PHE A 62 -2.06 -10.31 36.92
N ASP A 63 -2.80 -11.17 36.21
CA ASP A 63 -2.42 -11.64 34.87
C ASP A 63 -2.41 -10.46 33.88
N SER A 64 -3.36 -9.52 34.01
CA SER A 64 -3.46 -8.36 33.13
C SER A 64 -2.30 -7.37 33.26
N GLU A 65 -1.80 -7.10 34.47
CA GLU A 65 -0.67 -6.17 34.65
C GLU A 65 0.64 -6.76 34.07
N SER A 66 0.85 -8.06 34.27
CA SER A 66 2.01 -8.76 33.72
C SER A 66 1.97 -8.84 32.19
N GLU A 67 0.78 -9.05 31.63
CA GLU A 67 0.54 -9.06 30.18
C GLU A 67 0.76 -7.67 29.58
N GLU A 68 0.26 -6.61 30.22
CA GLU A 68 0.42 -5.25 29.73
C GLU A 68 1.90 -4.83 29.68
N LYS A 69 2.68 -5.14 30.72
CA LYS A 69 4.14 -4.92 30.72
C LYS A 69 4.83 -5.70 29.59
N ARG A 70 4.41 -6.94 29.34
CA ARG A 70 4.93 -7.76 28.24
C ARG A 70 4.57 -7.17 26.87
N LEU A 71 3.33 -6.73 26.69
CA LEU A 71 2.86 -6.11 25.44
C LEU A 71 3.58 -4.79 25.19
N LEU A 72 3.74 -3.94 26.21
CA LEU A 72 4.49 -2.71 26.12
C LEU A 72 5.95 -2.96 25.71
N THR A 73 6.60 -3.94 26.32
CA THR A 73 7.97 -4.33 25.99
C THR A 73 8.08 -4.81 24.54
N THR A 74 7.10 -5.61 24.10
CA THR A 74 7.05 -6.12 22.72
C THR A 74 6.77 -5.00 21.72
N LEU A 75 5.83 -4.10 22.02
CA LEU A 75 5.51 -2.94 21.20
C LEU A 75 6.72 -2.02 21.04
N LYS A 76 7.40 -1.68 22.14
CA LYS A 76 8.63 -0.87 22.12
C LYS A 76 9.69 -1.50 21.21
N ARG A 77 9.89 -2.81 21.32
CA ARG A 77 10.82 -3.55 20.47
C ARG A 77 10.42 -3.45 19.00
N ASN A 78 9.17 -3.79 18.68
CA ASN A 78 8.69 -3.81 17.31
C ASN A 78 8.75 -2.43 16.65
N VAL A 79 8.38 -1.36 17.36
CA VAL A 79 8.55 0.01 16.89
C VAL A 79 10.04 0.35 16.71
N SER A 80 10.90 -0.03 17.65
CA SER A 80 12.34 0.25 17.55
C SER A 80 13.01 -0.44 16.36
N SER A 81 12.62 -1.67 16.05
CA SER A 81 13.17 -2.47 14.95
C SER A 81 12.44 -2.26 13.61
N PHE A 82 11.35 -1.50 13.58
CA PHE A 82 10.62 -1.20 12.35
C PHE A 82 11.49 -0.35 11.42
N ASP A 83 11.78 -0.87 10.22
CA ASP A 83 12.52 -0.14 9.20
C ASP A 83 11.55 0.64 8.30
N LEU A 84 11.63 1.97 8.36
CA LEU A 84 10.83 2.85 7.51
C LEU A 84 11.37 2.94 6.08
N ASN A 85 12.57 2.42 5.79
CA ASN A 85 13.14 2.43 4.45
C ASN A 85 12.66 1.28 3.58
N GLU A 86 12.15 0.20 4.20
CA GLU A 86 11.49 -0.88 3.47
C GLU A 86 10.17 -0.36 2.88
N PRO A 87 9.98 -0.46 1.56
CA PRO A 87 8.78 0.06 0.93
C PRO A 87 7.56 -0.78 1.33
N PHE A 88 6.42 -0.12 1.37
CA PHE A 88 5.12 -0.76 1.45
C PHE A 88 4.56 -1.01 0.06
N GLU A 89 3.72 -2.05 -0.08
CA GLU A 89 2.88 -2.31 -1.23
C GLU A 89 1.41 -2.06 -0.90
N LEU A 90 0.73 -1.38 -1.82
CA LEU A 90 -0.70 -1.17 -1.80
C LEU A 90 -1.29 -1.60 -3.14
N GLN A 91 -2.19 -2.56 -3.08
CA GLN A 91 -2.90 -3.07 -4.25
C GLN A 91 -4.20 -2.29 -4.48
N LEU A 92 -4.36 -1.75 -5.69
CA LEU A 92 -5.49 -0.89 -6.05
C LEU A 92 -6.20 -1.38 -7.32
N SER A 93 -7.45 -0.94 -7.46
CA SER A 93 -8.17 -0.94 -8.73
C SER A 93 -8.31 0.51 -9.18
N VAL A 94 -7.83 0.83 -10.38
CA VAL A 94 -7.68 2.20 -10.84
C VAL A 94 -8.39 2.38 -12.18
N GLN A 95 -9.12 3.47 -12.33
CA GLN A 95 -9.85 3.77 -13.56
C GLN A 95 -9.17 4.90 -14.32
N PHE A 96 -8.81 4.63 -15.58
CA PHE A 96 -8.28 5.64 -16.48
C PHE A 96 -9.40 6.39 -17.21
N GLY A 97 -9.15 7.67 -17.50
CA GLY A 97 -10.03 8.53 -18.26
C GLY A 97 -9.99 8.26 -19.77
N GLU A 98 -10.21 9.31 -20.56
CA GLU A 98 -10.14 9.23 -22.02
C GLU A 98 -8.70 9.23 -22.53
N TYR A 99 -8.54 8.66 -23.73
CA TYR A 99 -7.26 8.68 -24.43
C TYR A 99 -7.00 10.07 -25.00
N ASN A 100 -5.85 10.64 -24.65
CA ASN A 100 -5.38 11.90 -25.20
C ASN A 100 -4.46 11.58 -26.39
N PHE A 101 -4.93 11.87 -27.61
CA PHE A 101 -4.20 11.60 -28.85
C PHE A 101 -2.91 12.42 -28.99
N GLU A 102 -2.88 13.65 -28.46
CA GLU A 102 -1.69 14.50 -28.50
C GLU A 102 -0.62 13.99 -27.54
N LYS A 103 -1.02 13.57 -26.33
CA LYS A 103 -0.12 13.04 -25.31
C LYS A 103 0.23 11.55 -25.50
N LYS A 104 -0.47 10.85 -26.40
CA LYS A 104 -0.39 9.40 -26.61
C LYS A 104 -0.50 8.59 -25.30
N ALA A 105 -1.48 8.96 -24.48
CA ALA A 105 -1.67 8.38 -23.17
C ALA A 105 -3.14 8.45 -22.75
N PHE A 106 -3.58 7.50 -21.93
CA PHE A 106 -4.83 7.68 -21.19
C PHE A 106 -4.62 8.69 -20.07
N ASN A 107 -5.52 9.67 -19.95
CA ASN A 107 -5.51 10.57 -18.82
C ASN A 107 -5.82 9.80 -17.53
N PHE A 108 -5.19 10.20 -16.43
CA PHE A 108 -5.49 9.61 -15.14
C PHE A 108 -6.69 10.30 -14.50
N HIS A 109 -7.57 9.55 -13.83
CA HIS A 109 -8.30 10.13 -12.71
C HIS A 109 -7.35 10.02 -11.52
N PRO A 110 -6.71 11.12 -11.08
CA PRO A 110 -5.63 11.04 -10.13
C PRO A 110 -6.06 10.29 -8.86
N LEU A 111 -5.17 9.39 -8.41
CA LEU A 111 -4.90 9.22 -6.99
C LEU A 111 -4.55 10.63 -6.49
N SER A 112 -5.55 11.43 -6.17
CA SER A 112 -5.35 12.80 -5.73
C SER A 112 -4.83 12.79 -4.28
N ALA A 113 -4.31 13.92 -3.81
CA ALA A 113 -4.00 14.08 -2.38
C ALA A 113 -5.24 13.93 -1.47
N SER A 114 -6.45 13.96 -2.04
CA SER A 114 -7.71 13.64 -1.33
C SER A 114 -8.05 12.16 -1.30
N ASN A 115 -7.33 11.29 -2.01
CA ASN A 115 -7.51 9.84 -1.89
C ASN A 115 -6.84 9.39 -0.59
N VAL A 116 -7.67 9.00 0.38
CA VAL A 116 -7.23 8.43 1.64
C VAL A 116 -7.34 6.91 1.55
N PHE A 117 -6.21 6.22 1.72
CA PHE A 117 -6.18 4.76 1.83
C PHE A 117 -6.09 4.39 3.30
N ALA A 118 -6.97 3.53 3.79
CA ALA A 118 -7.01 3.16 5.20
C ALA A 118 -6.66 1.68 5.37
N SER A 119 -5.84 1.40 6.38
CA SER A 119 -5.60 0.05 6.88
C SER A 119 -5.80 0.06 8.39
N GLY A 120 -6.90 -0.55 8.84
CA GLY A 120 -7.41 -0.36 10.19
C GLY A 120 -7.74 1.11 10.45
N ARG A 121 -7.14 1.69 11.50
CA ARG A 121 -7.33 3.11 11.86
C ARG A 121 -6.33 4.06 11.22
N ILE A 122 -5.29 3.53 10.58
CA ILE A 122 -4.24 4.35 9.97
C ILE A 122 -4.62 4.67 8.53
N SER A 123 -4.59 5.95 8.21
CA SER A 123 -4.87 6.51 6.90
C SER A 123 -3.58 6.95 6.22
N LEU A 124 -3.51 6.78 4.91
CA LEU A 124 -2.34 7.07 4.07
C LEU A 124 -2.68 8.15 3.06
N VAL A 125 -1.78 9.13 2.92
CA VAL A 125 -1.86 10.22 1.95
C VAL A 125 -0.57 10.26 1.15
N PHE A 126 -0.67 10.29 -0.18
CA PHE A 126 0.49 10.36 -1.07
C PHE A 126 0.92 11.79 -1.37
N LEU A 127 2.22 12.06 -1.30
CA LEU A 127 2.83 13.39 -1.48
C LEU A 127 3.06 13.75 -2.96
N ASN A 128 3.40 12.77 -3.79
CA ASN A 128 3.94 12.94 -5.15
C ASN A 128 3.02 12.36 -6.23
N THR A 129 1.71 12.47 -6.06
CA THR A 129 0.72 11.84 -6.95
C THR A 129 0.76 12.33 -8.39
N ARG A 130 1.27 13.54 -8.64
CA ARG A 130 1.43 14.11 -9.99
C ARG A 130 2.50 13.41 -10.83
N GLN A 131 3.39 12.62 -10.23
CA GLN A 131 4.38 11.85 -10.99
C GLN A 131 3.73 10.72 -11.81
N PHE A 132 2.50 10.35 -11.46
CA PHE A 132 1.70 9.37 -12.18
C PHE A 132 0.53 10.07 -12.89
N ASP A 133 0.81 10.68 -14.04
CA ASP A 133 -0.18 11.38 -14.88
C ASP A 133 -0.47 10.60 -16.17
N GLY A 134 -1.07 9.43 -16.01
CA GLY A 134 -1.66 8.66 -17.10
C GLY A 134 -0.99 7.34 -17.40
N LEU A 135 -1.50 6.66 -18.42
CA LEU A 135 -0.97 5.41 -18.95
C LEU A 135 -0.48 5.64 -20.37
N PRO A 136 0.84 5.82 -20.59
CA PRO A 136 1.42 5.93 -21.92
C PRO A 136 1.12 4.68 -22.74
N MET A 137 0.55 4.86 -23.92
CA MET A 137 0.16 3.75 -24.79
C MET A 137 -0.01 4.27 -26.22
N ASP A 138 0.60 3.61 -27.20
CA ASP A 138 0.41 4.02 -28.59
C ASP A 138 -1.03 3.77 -29.06
N GLU A 139 -1.47 4.47 -30.10
CA GLU A 139 -2.87 4.47 -30.52
C GLU A 139 -3.41 3.05 -30.83
N SER A 140 -2.61 2.21 -31.49
CA SER A 140 -2.99 0.82 -31.81
C SER A 140 -3.19 -0.01 -30.53
N GLN A 141 -2.29 0.16 -29.55
CA GLN A 141 -2.39 -0.49 -28.25
C GLN A 141 -3.58 0.05 -27.45
N ALA A 142 -3.82 1.37 -27.48
CA ALA A 142 -4.93 2.03 -26.80
C ALA A 142 -6.29 1.54 -27.32
N ARG A 143 -6.43 1.39 -28.65
CA ARG A 143 -7.61 0.80 -29.27
C ARG A 143 -7.85 -0.64 -28.78
N ALA A 144 -6.81 -1.48 -28.80
CA ALA A 144 -6.90 -2.86 -28.31
C ALA A 144 -7.16 -2.94 -26.80
N PHE A 145 -6.66 -1.98 -26.02
CA PHE A 145 -6.93 -1.88 -24.59
C PHE A 145 -8.39 -1.55 -24.32
N VAL A 146 -8.96 -0.52 -24.96
CA VAL A 146 -10.38 -0.14 -24.76
C VAL A 146 -11.34 -1.25 -25.20
N GLN A 147 -11.03 -1.95 -26.29
CA GLN A 147 -11.84 -3.07 -26.75
C GLN A 147 -11.89 -4.22 -25.72
N ARG A 148 -10.77 -4.49 -25.04
CA ARG A 148 -10.68 -5.56 -24.04
C ARG A 148 -11.15 -5.11 -22.65
N ASN A 149 -10.99 -3.84 -22.32
CA ASN A 149 -11.31 -3.24 -21.03
C ASN A 149 -12.18 -1.97 -21.21
N PRO A 150 -13.47 -2.10 -21.56
CA PRO A 150 -14.34 -0.95 -21.82
C PRO A 150 -14.48 0.02 -20.65
N SER A 151 -14.45 -0.51 -19.40
CA SER A 151 -14.50 0.31 -18.18
C SER A 151 -13.21 1.07 -17.90
N ARG A 152 -12.10 0.67 -18.55
CA ARG A 152 -10.74 1.19 -18.35
C ARG A 152 -10.27 1.08 -16.91
N THR A 153 -10.85 0.13 -16.18
CA THR A 153 -10.43 -0.25 -14.83
C THR A 153 -9.34 -1.31 -14.91
N VAL A 154 -8.23 -1.06 -14.24
CA VAL A 154 -7.04 -1.91 -14.21
C VAL A 154 -6.66 -2.23 -12.77
N ALA A 155 -5.91 -3.31 -12.58
CA ALA A 155 -5.23 -3.53 -11.31
C ALA A 155 -3.92 -2.72 -11.29
N ALA A 156 -3.59 -2.15 -10.14
CA ALA A 156 -2.31 -1.49 -9.91
C ALA A 156 -1.68 -1.95 -8.59
N THR A 157 -0.35 -1.97 -8.54
CA THR A 157 0.42 -2.14 -7.31
C THR A 157 1.25 -0.89 -7.12
N VAL A 158 1.01 -0.18 -6.02
CA VAL A 158 1.74 1.05 -5.65
C VAL A 158 2.75 0.68 -4.58
N ARG A 159 4.02 0.94 -4.85
CA ARG A 159 5.08 0.91 -3.84
C ARG A 159 5.31 2.31 -3.27
N PHE A 160 5.44 2.41 -1.96
CA PHE A 160 5.64 3.69 -1.29
C PHE A 160 6.49 3.58 -0.04
N VAL A 161 7.08 4.70 0.36
CA VAL A 161 7.87 4.82 1.60
C VAL A 161 7.20 5.84 2.51
N PRO A 162 6.85 5.48 3.76
CA PRO A 162 6.36 6.43 4.75
C PRO A 162 7.36 7.54 5.02
N LYS A 163 6.91 8.78 5.17
CA LYS A 163 7.79 9.94 5.38
C LYS A 163 7.53 10.65 6.69
N GLU A 164 6.27 10.86 7.04
CA GLU A 164 5.89 11.57 8.26
C GLU A 164 4.52 11.12 8.76
N ALA A 165 4.34 11.14 10.07
CA ALA A 165 3.01 11.10 10.66
C ALA A 165 2.45 12.52 10.68
N ILE A 166 1.14 12.67 10.49
CA ILE A 166 0.47 13.95 10.66
C ILE A 166 0.05 14.05 12.12
N GLU A 167 0.63 15.00 12.85
CA GLU A 167 0.34 15.27 14.27
C GLU A 167 -1.16 15.32 14.55
N ASP A 168 -1.55 14.79 15.71
CA ASP A 168 -2.94 14.72 16.19
C ASP A 168 -3.93 14.04 15.24
N THR A 169 -3.43 13.25 14.29
CA THR A 169 -4.27 12.43 13.40
C THR A 169 -3.68 11.04 13.23
N ASN A 170 -4.52 10.06 12.90
CA ASN A 170 -4.06 8.71 12.54
C ASN A 170 -3.66 8.65 11.05
N ARG A 171 -2.85 9.60 10.58
CA ARG A 171 -2.46 9.70 9.16
C ARG A 171 -0.95 9.65 8.97
N ILE A 172 -0.54 8.97 7.91
CA ILE A 172 0.83 8.92 7.42
C ILE A 172 0.87 9.61 6.05
N LYS A 173 1.83 10.51 5.84
CA LYS A 173 2.21 10.94 4.49
C LYS A 173 3.31 10.04 3.96
N ALA A 174 3.18 9.64 2.70
CA ALA A 174 4.14 8.77 2.03
C ALA A 174 4.49 9.27 0.63
N SER A 175 5.67 8.86 0.18
CA SER A 175 6.09 9.06 -1.20
C SER A 175 5.95 7.75 -1.96
N ILE A 176 5.26 7.81 -3.10
CA ILE A 176 5.25 6.72 -4.08
C ILE A 176 6.66 6.57 -4.63
N VAL A 177 7.19 5.35 -4.61
CA VAL A 177 8.51 4.99 -5.16
C VAL A 177 8.39 4.05 -6.36
N GLY A 178 7.17 3.66 -6.72
CA GLY A 178 6.92 2.96 -7.97
C GLY A 178 5.48 2.51 -8.11
N ILE A 179 5.07 2.29 -9.36
CA ILE A 179 3.71 1.82 -9.70
C ILE A 179 3.83 0.78 -10.79
N GLU A 180 3.17 -0.35 -10.60
CA GLU A 180 2.94 -1.35 -11.64
C GLU A 180 1.46 -1.36 -12.00
N VAL A 181 1.16 -1.42 -13.29
CA VAL A 181 -0.23 -1.48 -13.79
C VAL A 181 -0.40 -2.73 -14.63
N PHE A 182 -1.51 -3.43 -14.41
CA PHE A 182 -1.82 -4.71 -15.02
C PHE A 182 -3.13 -4.64 -15.80
N SER A 183 -3.18 -5.27 -16.97
CA SER A 183 -4.40 -5.31 -17.78
C SER A 183 -5.47 -6.27 -17.24
N ASP A 184 -5.15 -7.09 -16.24
CA ASP A 184 -6.06 -8.06 -15.64
C ASP A 184 -6.08 -7.97 -14.11
N SER A 185 -7.18 -8.41 -13.50
CA SER A 185 -7.38 -8.39 -12.05
C SER A 185 -6.53 -9.40 -11.28
N ARG A 186 -5.99 -10.42 -11.94
CA ARG A 186 -5.07 -11.41 -11.34
C ARG A 186 -3.63 -10.92 -11.32
N ARG A 187 -3.36 -9.73 -11.89
CA ARG A 187 -2.03 -9.08 -11.96
C ARG A 187 -0.99 -9.92 -12.68
N GLN A 188 -1.40 -10.61 -13.75
CA GLN A 188 -0.50 -11.49 -14.51
C GLN A 188 0.10 -10.80 -15.74
N ASN A 189 -0.59 -9.81 -16.29
CA ASN A 189 -0.21 -9.11 -17.51
C ASN A 189 0.15 -7.66 -17.20
N LEU A 190 1.43 -7.42 -16.93
CA LEU A 190 1.97 -6.09 -16.70
C LEU A 190 1.96 -5.27 -17.99
N ILE A 191 1.44 -4.05 -17.93
CA ILE A 191 1.32 -3.14 -19.07
C ILE A 191 2.05 -1.80 -18.87
N TYR A 192 2.44 -1.47 -17.64
CA TYR A 192 3.21 -0.26 -17.35
C TYR A 192 3.94 -0.36 -16.01
N VAL A 193 5.12 0.25 -15.96
CA VAL A 193 5.95 0.37 -14.76
C VAL A 193 6.47 1.80 -14.66
N MET A 194 6.26 2.41 -13.50
CA MET A 194 6.93 3.63 -13.06
C MET A 194 7.93 3.27 -11.96
N LYS A 195 9.16 3.76 -12.09
CA LYS A 195 10.23 3.64 -11.10
C LYS A 195 10.61 5.01 -10.58
#